data_AF-A0A6J5DEG8-F1
#
_entry.id   AF-A0A6J5DEG8-F1
#
_cell.length_a   1.000
_cell.length_b   1.000
_cell.length_c   1.000
_cell.angle_alpha   90.00
_cell.angle_beta   90.00
_cell.angle_gamma   90.00
#
_symmetry.space_group_name_H-M   'P 1'
#
loop_
_entity.id
_entity.type
_entity.pdbx_description
1 polymer ?
#
loop_
_entity_poly.entity_id
_entity_poly.type
_entity_poly.pdbx_seq_one_letter_code
_entity_poly.pdbx_strand_id
1 'polypeptide(L)'
;MSNTSAVFKACVGAIKGSQLIEREGRNDKEFHFQNWFRSRLETLQVNFDSPGRNTYPDFRLVRFAEGFEVKGLAYPGREADYDCNSQVPCGEHNGRQVYYVFGRYPANPDGSRYPVLDLVLCHGSFLNADDTYVHKNRSFRGFGSYGDILVRDRKMYVAPTPFALAEGTAHHRTLIVPDGHQVDADLVEVGRLVRREADQFVVAYSFDLRTNELATAHVRNPNAGREHVFKAYRAEGDPTDAVTLRSKAQVLLGLDATEAGRDDDD
;
A
#
# COMPACT_ATOMS: atom_id res chain seq x y z
N MET A 1 -15.62 2.21 -17.74
CA MET A 1 -16.00 1.69 -16.42
C MET A 1 -14.76 1.13 -15.77
N SER A 2 -14.58 1.34 -14.47
CA SER A 2 -13.44 0.83 -13.72
C SER A 2 -13.58 -0.68 -13.48
N ASN A 3 -12.48 -1.45 -13.54
CA ASN A 3 -12.52 -2.89 -13.21
C ASN A 3 -12.30 -3.15 -11.71
N THR A 4 -12.04 -2.11 -10.92
CA THR A 4 -11.69 -2.23 -9.50
C THR A 4 -12.74 -2.98 -8.71
N SER A 5 -14.04 -2.73 -8.94
CA SER A 5 -15.14 -3.46 -8.30
C SER A 5 -15.11 -4.95 -8.64
N ALA A 6 -14.92 -5.28 -9.91
CA ALA A 6 -14.85 -6.67 -10.37
C ALA A 6 -13.64 -7.41 -9.78
N VAL A 7 -12.47 -6.76 -9.78
CA VAL A 7 -11.23 -7.28 -9.17
C VAL A 7 -11.40 -7.49 -7.67
N PHE A 8 -11.96 -6.51 -6.96
CA PHE A 8 -12.27 -6.64 -5.53
C PHE A 8 -13.21 -7.82 -5.26
N LYS A 9 -14.32 -7.93 -5.99
CA LYS A 9 -15.27 -9.04 -5.83
C LYS A 9 -14.66 -10.40 -6.17
N ALA A 10 -13.79 -10.48 -7.18
CA ALA A 10 -13.05 -11.71 -7.49
C ALA A 10 -12.13 -12.13 -6.34
N CYS A 11 -11.47 -11.17 -5.67
CA CYS A 11 -10.68 -11.45 -4.48
C CYS A 11 -11.57 -11.92 -3.32
N VAL A 12 -12.68 -11.22 -3.05
CA VAL A 12 -13.64 -11.61 -1.99
C VAL A 12 -14.20 -13.01 -2.23
N GLY A 13 -14.61 -13.31 -3.47
CA GLY A 13 -15.12 -14.62 -3.86
C GLY A 13 -14.07 -15.72 -3.70
N ALA A 14 -12.81 -15.45 -4.04
CA ALA A 14 -11.71 -16.40 -3.82
C ALA A 14 -11.46 -16.67 -2.33
N ILE A 15 -11.53 -15.64 -1.47
CA ILE A 15 -11.40 -15.79 -0.01
C ILE A 15 -12.57 -16.63 0.54
N LYS A 16 -13.82 -16.31 0.17
CA LYS A 16 -15.01 -17.07 0.59
C LYS A 16 -14.99 -18.51 0.08
N GLY A 17 -14.42 -18.74 -1.10
CA GLY A 17 -14.24 -20.05 -1.70
C GLY A 17 -12.99 -20.81 -1.23
N SER A 18 -12.31 -20.35 -0.18
CA SER A 18 -11.11 -20.98 0.38
C SER A 18 -9.99 -21.20 -0.64
N GLN A 19 -9.85 -20.30 -1.61
CA GLN A 19 -8.70 -20.32 -2.52
C GLN A 19 -7.48 -19.78 -1.76
N LEU A 20 -6.59 -20.70 -1.39
CA LEU A 20 -5.43 -20.40 -0.54
C LEU A 20 -4.30 -19.73 -1.34
N ILE A 21 -3.53 -18.90 -0.66
CA ILE A 21 -2.18 -18.52 -1.08
C ILE A 21 -1.34 -19.79 -1.12
N GLU A 22 -0.47 -19.92 -2.13
CA GLU A 22 0.48 -21.02 -2.26
C GLU A 22 1.91 -20.49 -2.32
N ARG A 23 2.77 -21.07 -1.46
CA ARG A 23 4.20 -20.82 -1.46
C ARG A 23 4.91 -21.82 -2.37
N GLU A 24 5.38 -21.33 -3.52
CA GLU A 24 6.02 -22.14 -4.56
C GLU A 24 7.41 -22.69 -4.14
N GLY A 25 8.03 -22.14 -3.09
CA GLY A 25 9.26 -22.68 -2.52
C GLY A 25 9.63 -22.08 -1.16
N ARG A 26 10.47 -22.77 -0.38
CA ARG A 26 10.91 -22.31 0.96
C ARG A 26 11.67 -20.97 0.95
N ASN A 27 12.25 -20.60 -0.19
CA ASN A 27 13.04 -19.38 -0.39
C ASN A 27 12.28 -18.27 -1.12
N ASP A 28 11.11 -18.57 -1.67
CA ASP A 28 10.21 -17.53 -2.13
C ASP A 28 9.59 -16.94 -0.86
N LYS A 29 9.92 -15.69 -0.55
CA LYS A 29 9.54 -15.02 0.71
C LYS A 29 8.57 -13.86 0.47
N GLU A 30 8.37 -13.44 -0.77
CA GLU A 30 7.79 -12.12 -1.06
C GLU A 30 6.58 -12.17 -1.99
N PHE A 31 6.44 -13.20 -2.85
CA PHE A 31 5.54 -13.09 -4.00
C PHE A 31 4.26 -13.92 -3.92
N HIS A 32 4.06 -14.70 -2.85
CA HIS A 32 2.92 -15.62 -2.78
C HIS A 32 1.57 -14.91 -2.83
N PHE A 33 1.43 -13.79 -2.10
CA PHE A 33 0.21 -12.99 -2.15
C PHE A 33 0.04 -12.30 -3.51
N GLN A 34 1.14 -11.87 -4.14
CA GLN A 34 1.13 -11.31 -5.49
C GLN A 34 0.68 -12.35 -6.53
N ASN A 35 1.15 -13.60 -6.44
CA ASN A 35 0.71 -14.72 -7.28
C ASN A 35 -0.77 -15.04 -7.05
N TRP A 36 -1.20 -15.08 -5.79
CA TRP A 36 -2.62 -15.29 -5.45
C TRP A 36 -3.52 -14.22 -6.09
N PHE A 37 -3.10 -12.95 -6.03
CA PHE A 37 -3.81 -11.85 -6.66
C PHE A 37 -3.78 -11.94 -8.19
N ARG A 38 -2.64 -12.30 -8.79
CA ARG A 38 -2.51 -12.54 -10.24
C ARG A 38 -3.56 -13.52 -10.72
N SER A 39 -3.75 -14.64 -10.02
CA SER A 39 -4.76 -15.63 -10.40
C SER A 39 -6.19 -15.08 -10.36
N ARG A 40 -6.46 -14.00 -9.60
CA ARG A 40 -7.77 -13.32 -9.63
C ARG A 40 -7.95 -12.53 -10.92
N LEU A 41 -6.90 -11.84 -11.38
CA LEU A 41 -6.90 -11.16 -12.68
C LEU A 41 -7.07 -12.16 -13.83
N GLU A 42 -6.39 -13.31 -13.77
CA GLU A 42 -6.52 -14.39 -14.76
C GLU A 42 -7.93 -15.00 -14.76
N THR A 43 -8.52 -15.21 -13.59
CA THR A 43 -9.91 -15.71 -13.46
C THR A 43 -10.92 -14.75 -14.10
N LEU A 44 -10.68 -13.44 -14.00
CA LEU A 44 -11.49 -12.42 -14.64
C LEU A 44 -11.22 -12.29 -16.15
N GLN A 45 -10.25 -13.04 -16.68
CA GLN A 45 -9.83 -12.99 -18.08
C GLN A 45 -9.44 -11.57 -18.55
N VAL A 46 -8.92 -10.75 -17.63
CA VAL A 46 -8.41 -9.42 -17.98
C VAL A 46 -6.96 -9.54 -18.43
N ASN A 47 -6.61 -8.87 -19.53
CA ASN A 47 -5.24 -8.81 -20.00
C ASN A 47 -4.46 -7.79 -19.17
N PHE A 48 -3.30 -8.18 -18.65
CA PHE A 48 -2.41 -7.32 -17.88
C PHE A 48 -0.95 -7.57 -18.21
N ASP A 49 -0.15 -6.51 -18.13
CA ASP A 49 1.31 -6.61 -18.10
C ASP A 49 1.77 -6.78 -16.66
N SER A 50 2.68 -7.73 -16.42
CA SER A 50 3.45 -7.84 -15.17
C SER A 50 4.89 -7.45 -15.47
N PRO A 51 5.25 -6.16 -15.41
CA PRO A 51 6.63 -5.78 -15.65
C PRO A 51 7.57 -6.42 -14.63
N GLY A 52 8.86 -6.48 -14.97
CA GLY A 52 9.87 -7.03 -14.07
C GLY A 52 9.88 -6.34 -12.70
N ARG A 53 10.37 -7.07 -11.69
CA ARG A 53 10.33 -6.80 -10.23
C ARG A 53 10.58 -5.36 -9.74
N ASN A 54 11.20 -4.50 -10.54
CA ASN A 54 11.55 -3.13 -10.17
C ASN A 54 10.66 -2.08 -10.88
N THR A 55 9.47 -2.47 -11.33
CA THR A 55 8.60 -1.60 -12.13
C THR A 55 7.25 -1.46 -11.46
N TYR A 56 6.82 -0.22 -11.34
CA TYR A 56 5.58 0.16 -10.69
C TYR A 56 4.48 0.49 -11.73
N PRO A 57 3.20 0.17 -11.45
CA PRO A 57 2.74 -0.78 -10.43
C PRO A 57 2.95 -2.24 -10.87
N ASP A 58 2.85 -3.18 -9.92
CA ASP A 58 3.02 -4.63 -10.12
C ASP A 58 2.21 -5.22 -11.29
N PHE A 59 0.96 -4.78 -11.45
CA PHE A 59 0.08 -5.20 -12.54
C PHE A 59 -0.50 -3.99 -13.25
N ARG A 60 -0.51 -4.01 -14.59
CA ARG A 60 -1.05 -2.92 -15.41
C ARG A 60 -2.04 -3.50 -16.40
N LEU A 61 -3.30 -3.10 -16.33
CA LEU A 61 -4.30 -3.58 -17.28
C LEU A 61 -4.00 -3.03 -18.68
N VAL A 62 -4.16 -3.84 -19.72
CA VAL A 62 -3.78 -3.47 -21.10
C VAL A 62 -4.84 -2.58 -21.75
N ARG A 63 -6.13 -2.87 -21.51
CA ARG A 63 -7.26 -2.14 -22.12
C ARG A 63 -7.83 -1.03 -21.24
N PHE A 64 -7.29 -0.87 -20.04
CA PHE A 64 -7.80 0.05 -19.04
C PHE A 64 -6.64 0.80 -18.42
N ALA A 65 -6.84 2.09 -18.15
CA ALA A 65 -5.87 2.93 -17.49
C ALA A 65 -5.85 2.67 -15.97
N GLU A 66 -5.65 1.41 -15.59
CA GLU A 66 -5.69 0.93 -14.21
C GLU A 66 -4.45 0.09 -13.92
N GLY A 67 -3.88 0.27 -12.74
CA GLY A 67 -2.79 -0.55 -12.23
C GLY A 67 -3.01 -0.96 -10.78
N PHE A 68 -2.42 -2.08 -10.39
CA PHE A 68 -2.53 -2.64 -9.05
C PHE A 68 -1.12 -2.87 -8.48
N GLU A 69 -0.87 -2.28 -7.32
CA GLU A 69 0.33 -2.50 -6.52
C GLU A 69 -0.02 -3.43 -5.35
N VAL A 70 0.70 -4.54 -5.18
CA VAL A 70 0.32 -5.58 -4.23
C VAL A 70 1.25 -5.59 -3.03
N LYS A 71 0.67 -5.66 -1.83
CA LYS A 71 1.39 -5.70 -0.55
C LYS A 71 0.85 -6.82 0.32
N GLY A 72 1.65 -7.87 0.48
CA GLY A 72 1.40 -8.96 1.40
C GLY A 72 1.97 -8.66 2.79
N LEU A 73 1.19 -8.86 3.85
CA LEU A 73 1.59 -8.58 5.22
C LEU A 73 1.39 -9.82 6.11
N ALA A 74 2.43 -10.24 6.80
CA ALA A 74 2.35 -11.33 7.78
C ALA A 74 1.60 -10.88 9.05
N TYR A 75 0.71 -11.73 9.57
CA TYR A 75 -0.14 -11.46 10.74
C TYR A 75 -0.19 -12.66 11.71
N PRO A 76 -0.08 -12.45 13.04
CA PRO A 76 0.28 -11.18 13.69
C PRO A 76 1.70 -10.76 13.29
N GLY A 77 1.92 -9.46 13.14
CA GLY A 77 3.16 -8.90 12.59
C GLY A 77 3.01 -7.43 12.24
N ARG A 78 3.72 -6.96 11.21
CA ARG A 78 3.71 -5.57 10.76
C ARG A 78 2.31 -5.19 10.22
N GLU A 79 1.54 -4.46 11.03
CA GLU A 79 0.22 -3.95 10.66
C GLU A 79 0.23 -2.45 10.36
N ALA A 80 1.05 -1.66 11.07
CA ALA A 80 0.95 -0.20 11.06
C ALA A 80 1.41 0.42 9.72
N ASP A 81 2.45 -0.14 9.12
CA ASP A 81 3.16 0.44 7.99
C ASP A 81 3.66 -0.62 7.00
N TYR A 82 4.17 -0.17 5.86
CA TYR A 82 4.84 -1.01 4.87
C TYR A 82 5.89 -0.23 4.10
N ASP A 83 6.86 -0.95 3.52
CA ASP A 83 7.93 -0.33 2.74
C ASP A 83 7.49 -0.06 1.30
N CYS A 84 7.72 1.16 0.85
CA CYS A 84 7.55 1.58 -0.53
C CYS A 84 8.95 1.85 -1.10
N ASN A 85 9.44 0.95 -1.94
CA ASN A 85 10.77 1.06 -2.53
C ASN A 85 10.70 1.83 -3.84
N SER A 86 11.52 2.88 -3.98
CA SER A 86 11.67 3.67 -5.22
C SER A 86 10.45 4.46 -5.70
N GLN A 87 9.26 4.27 -5.12
CA GLN A 87 8.04 5.00 -5.46
C GLN A 87 7.21 5.24 -4.19
N VAL A 88 6.92 6.51 -3.89
CA VAL A 88 5.95 6.88 -2.84
C VAL A 88 4.56 6.50 -3.33
N PRO A 89 3.62 6.08 -2.45
CA PRO A 89 2.27 5.77 -2.88
C PRO A 89 1.63 6.92 -3.63
N CYS A 90 0.96 6.61 -4.72
CA CYS A 90 0.30 7.60 -5.55
C CYS A 90 -0.97 7.00 -6.13
N GLY A 91 -2.02 7.82 -6.25
CA GLY A 91 -3.28 7.46 -6.88
C GLY A 91 -3.20 7.49 -8.40
N GLU A 92 -2.32 8.32 -8.97
CA GLU A 92 -2.11 8.40 -10.40
C GLU A 92 -0.65 8.15 -10.78
N HIS A 93 -0.43 7.34 -11.82
CA HIS A 93 0.91 7.09 -12.35
C HIS A 93 0.90 6.86 -13.85
N ASN A 94 1.61 7.71 -14.60
CA ASN A 94 1.70 7.63 -16.07
C ASN A 94 0.31 7.50 -16.74
N GLY A 95 -0.64 8.33 -16.29
CA GLY A 95 -2.02 8.36 -16.79
C GLY A 95 -2.90 7.18 -16.35
N ARG A 96 -2.44 6.34 -15.41
CA ARG A 96 -3.23 5.25 -14.82
C ARG A 96 -3.71 5.61 -13.43
N GLN A 97 -4.92 5.19 -13.10
CA GLN A 97 -5.37 5.11 -11.71
C GLN A 97 -4.72 3.89 -11.07
N VAL A 98 -4.12 4.07 -9.89
CA VAL A 98 -3.38 3.02 -9.19
C VAL A 98 -4.09 2.65 -7.90
N TYR A 99 -4.28 1.35 -7.72
CA TYR A 99 -4.88 0.77 -6.53
C TYR A 99 -3.87 -0.09 -5.80
N TYR A 100 -3.85 0.03 -4.49
CA TYR A 100 -3.06 -0.80 -3.61
C TYR A 100 -3.92 -1.96 -3.09
N VAL A 101 -3.36 -3.17 -3.14
CA VAL A 101 -4.00 -4.40 -2.68
C VAL A 101 -3.22 -4.91 -1.48
N PHE A 102 -3.77 -4.72 -0.30
CA PHE A 102 -3.19 -5.22 0.95
C PHE A 102 -3.87 -6.52 1.35
N GLY A 103 -3.10 -7.59 1.52
CA GLY A 103 -3.58 -8.85 2.05
C GLY A 103 -2.79 -9.25 3.29
N ARG A 104 -3.49 -9.50 4.40
CA ARG A 104 -2.87 -10.11 5.57
C ARG A 104 -2.97 -11.62 5.50
N TYR A 105 -1.91 -12.32 5.88
CA TYR A 105 -1.87 -13.79 5.92
C TYR A 105 -1.12 -14.27 7.18
N PRO A 106 -1.30 -15.53 7.62
CA PRO A 106 -0.65 -16.01 8.83
C PRO A 106 0.88 -15.89 8.76
N ALA A 107 1.50 -15.31 9.79
CA ALA A 107 2.97 -15.19 9.87
C ALA A 107 3.65 -16.55 9.99
N ASN A 108 3.01 -17.49 10.69
CA ASN A 108 3.46 -18.87 10.87
C ASN A 108 2.41 -19.84 10.31
N PRO A 109 2.30 -19.97 8.97
CA PRO A 109 1.32 -20.86 8.37
C PRO A 109 1.74 -22.32 8.55
N ASP A 110 0.76 -23.20 8.79
CA ASP A 110 0.98 -24.65 8.77
C ASP A 110 1.05 -25.14 7.31
N GLY A 111 2.28 -25.31 6.81
CA GLY A 111 2.55 -25.80 5.47
C GLY A 111 2.85 -24.72 4.43
N SER A 112 2.61 -25.06 3.15
CA SER A 112 2.87 -24.18 2.00
C SER A 112 1.61 -23.50 1.46
N ARG A 113 0.44 -23.78 2.03
CA ARG A 113 -0.83 -23.22 1.60
C ARG A 113 -1.56 -22.62 2.78
N TYR A 114 -2.00 -21.37 2.66
CA TYR A 114 -2.59 -20.64 3.78
C TYR A 114 -3.58 -19.57 3.29
N PRO A 115 -4.55 -19.17 4.13
CA PRO A 115 -5.58 -18.24 3.72
C PRO A 115 -5.07 -16.80 3.65
N VAL A 116 -5.80 -15.97 2.88
CA VAL A 116 -5.84 -14.52 3.11
C VAL A 116 -6.80 -14.29 4.28
N LEU A 117 -6.32 -13.66 5.35
CA LEU A 117 -7.12 -13.34 6.54
C LEU A 117 -7.95 -12.08 6.32
N ASP A 118 -7.31 -11.05 5.77
CA ASP A 118 -7.87 -9.71 5.59
C ASP A 118 -7.49 -9.17 4.23
N LEU A 119 -8.36 -8.35 3.65
CA LEU A 119 -8.11 -7.73 2.35
C LEU A 119 -8.52 -6.27 2.38
N VAL A 120 -7.63 -5.35 2.02
CA VAL A 120 -8.03 -3.98 1.70
C VAL A 120 -7.52 -3.64 0.32
N LEU A 121 -8.44 -3.33 -0.59
CA LEU A 121 -8.13 -2.72 -1.87
C LEU A 121 -8.44 -1.23 -1.75
N CYS A 122 -7.44 -0.37 -1.84
CA CYS A 122 -7.64 1.09 -1.76
C CYS A 122 -7.02 1.84 -2.92
N HIS A 123 -7.64 2.92 -3.36
CA HIS A 123 -6.99 3.84 -4.31
C HIS A 123 -5.73 4.47 -3.69
N GLY A 124 -4.65 4.62 -4.45
CA GLY A 124 -3.37 5.09 -3.93
C GLY A 124 -3.41 6.48 -3.29
N SER A 125 -4.34 7.35 -3.74
CA SER A 125 -4.54 8.67 -3.13
C SER A 125 -5.03 8.63 -1.68
N PHE A 126 -5.56 7.48 -1.22
CA PHE A 126 -5.90 7.28 0.19
C PHE A 126 -4.65 7.24 1.08
N LEU A 127 -3.55 6.71 0.55
CA LEU A 127 -2.28 6.57 1.27
C LEU A 127 -1.49 7.88 1.23
N ASN A 128 -1.41 8.50 0.06
CA ASN A 128 -0.75 9.78 -0.17
C ASN A 128 -1.41 10.55 -1.32
N ALA A 129 -1.72 11.84 -1.10
CA ALA A 129 -2.47 12.66 -2.05
C ALA A 129 -1.61 13.28 -3.18
N ASP A 130 -0.29 13.32 -3.01
CA ASP A 130 0.61 13.90 -4.02
C ASP A 130 1.04 12.87 -5.06
N ASP A 131 0.66 13.10 -6.31
CA ASP A 131 1.02 12.28 -7.47
C ASP A 131 2.16 12.89 -8.32
N THR A 132 2.75 14.02 -7.88
CA THR A 132 3.72 14.79 -8.67
C THR A 132 5.18 14.49 -8.36
N TYR A 133 5.45 13.85 -7.22
CA TYR A 133 6.81 13.53 -6.82
C TYR A 133 7.43 12.44 -7.70
N VAL A 134 8.55 12.79 -8.37
CA VAL A 134 9.34 11.85 -9.18
C VAL A 134 10.64 11.53 -8.48
N HIS A 135 10.75 10.30 -7.95
CA HIS A 135 11.98 9.81 -7.36
C HIS A 135 13.09 9.71 -8.42
N LYS A 136 14.30 10.15 -8.06
CA LYS A 136 15.50 10.03 -8.90
C LYS A 136 16.58 9.28 -8.15
N ASN A 137 16.95 8.11 -8.65
CA ASN A 137 18.12 7.38 -8.16
C ASN A 137 19.40 8.14 -8.53
N ARG A 138 20.09 8.67 -7.52
CA ARG A 138 21.39 9.33 -7.66
C ARG A 138 22.48 8.50 -6.97
N SER A 139 23.72 8.76 -7.30
CA SER A 139 24.87 8.14 -6.65
C SER A 139 26.06 9.08 -6.70
N PHE A 140 26.98 8.93 -5.74
CA PHE A 140 28.22 9.68 -5.68
C PHE A 140 29.39 8.78 -5.26
N ARG A 141 30.59 9.11 -5.72
CA ARG A 141 31.86 8.46 -5.31
C ARG A 141 32.60 9.37 -4.32
N GLY A 142 33.71 8.91 -3.77
CA GLY A 142 34.49 9.66 -2.78
C GLY A 142 34.28 9.21 -1.35
N PHE A 143 33.55 8.11 -1.12
CA PHE A 143 33.26 7.61 0.21
C PHE A 143 34.35 6.63 0.70
N GLY A 144 34.47 6.49 2.02
CA GLY A 144 35.49 5.67 2.68
C GLY A 144 36.87 6.33 2.73
N SER A 145 37.79 5.78 3.53
CA SER A 145 39.14 6.33 3.71
C SER A 145 39.96 6.37 2.42
N TYR A 146 39.66 5.48 1.46
CA TYR A 146 40.31 5.44 0.14
C TYR A 146 39.55 6.23 -0.93
N GLY A 147 38.35 6.75 -0.64
CA GLY A 147 37.56 7.58 -1.55
C GLY A 147 36.99 6.86 -2.79
N ASP A 148 37.09 5.54 -2.87
CA ASP A 148 36.68 4.75 -4.05
C ASP A 148 35.29 4.12 -3.93
N ILE A 149 34.69 4.20 -2.73
CA ILE A 149 33.36 3.65 -2.46
C ILE A 149 32.28 4.52 -3.13
N LEU A 150 31.34 3.85 -3.80
CA LEU A 150 30.14 4.44 -4.40
C LEU A 150 28.98 4.37 -3.40
N VAL A 151 28.45 5.52 -3.01
CA VAL A 151 27.18 5.61 -2.29
C VAL A 151 26.04 5.71 -3.28
N ARG A 152 25.03 4.87 -3.10
CA ARG A 152 23.78 4.90 -3.87
C ARG A 152 22.73 5.61 -3.04
N ASP A 153 22.24 6.75 -3.52
CA ASP A 153 21.11 7.44 -2.92
C ASP A 153 19.80 6.80 -3.41
N ARG A 154 19.39 5.75 -2.70
CA ARG A 154 18.09 5.10 -2.85
C ARG A 154 17.25 5.45 -1.64
N LYS A 155 16.03 5.95 -1.86
CA LYS A 155 15.09 6.21 -0.77
C LYS A 155 14.27 4.95 -0.49
N MET A 156 14.19 4.61 0.79
CA MET A 156 13.26 3.66 1.35
C MET A 156 12.18 4.48 2.05
N TYR A 157 10.93 4.37 1.59
CA TYR A 157 9.81 5.06 2.23
C TYR A 157 9.04 4.08 3.09
N VAL A 158 8.56 4.55 4.23
CA VAL A 158 7.64 3.81 5.08
C VAL A 158 6.32 4.56 5.05
N ALA A 159 5.26 3.88 4.61
CA ALA A 159 3.92 4.47 4.53
C ALA A 159 2.95 3.70 5.44
N PRO A 160 1.94 4.37 6.00
CA PRO A 160 0.93 3.68 6.80
C PRO A 160 0.10 2.73 5.93
N THR A 161 -0.29 1.59 6.47
CA THR A 161 -1.25 0.70 5.82
C THR A 161 -2.68 1.24 5.97
N PRO A 162 -3.64 0.80 5.14
CA PRO A 162 -5.04 1.10 5.39
C PRO A 162 -5.57 0.47 6.70
N PHE A 163 -4.90 -0.56 7.24
CA PHE A 163 -5.24 -1.11 8.56
C PHE A 163 -4.88 -0.16 9.70
N ALA A 164 -3.84 0.65 9.53
CA ALA A 164 -3.45 1.70 10.47
C ALA A 164 -4.29 2.97 10.31
N LEU A 165 -4.63 3.33 9.07
CA LEU A 165 -5.39 4.55 8.77
C LEU A 165 -6.86 4.46 9.19
N ALA A 166 -7.47 3.27 9.14
CA ALA A 166 -8.90 3.11 9.37
C ALA A 166 -9.22 1.98 10.36
N GLU A 167 -10.23 2.22 11.20
CA GLU A 167 -10.86 1.20 12.03
C GLU A 167 -11.90 0.41 11.22
N GLY A 168 -12.20 -0.81 11.66
CA GLY A 168 -13.14 -1.69 10.97
C GLY A 168 -12.61 -2.34 9.70
N THR A 169 -11.32 -2.18 9.35
CA THR A 169 -10.72 -2.86 8.19
C THR A 169 -10.09 -4.21 8.54
N ALA A 170 -9.58 -4.38 9.77
CA ALA A 170 -9.08 -5.66 10.28
C ALA A 170 -10.20 -6.70 10.39
N HIS A 171 -9.93 -7.94 10.03
CA HIS A 171 -10.88 -9.07 10.00
C HIS A 171 -11.98 -8.97 8.94
N HIS A 172 -11.79 -8.06 7.96
CA HIS A 172 -12.75 -7.84 6.89
C HIS A 172 -12.09 -7.65 5.52
N ARG A 173 -12.91 -7.59 4.46
CA ARG A 173 -12.50 -7.36 3.06
C ARG A 173 -13.07 -6.03 2.57
N THR A 174 -12.25 -4.98 2.45
CA THR A 174 -12.72 -3.60 2.23
C THR A 174 -12.27 -3.09 0.86
N LEU A 175 -13.17 -2.44 0.13
CA LEU A 175 -12.80 -1.57 -0.98
C LEU A 175 -12.85 -0.11 -0.50
N ILE A 176 -11.80 0.68 -0.71
CA ILE A 176 -11.76 2.11 -0.38
C ILE A 176 -11.41 2.91 -1.63
N VAL A 177 -12.34 3.73 -2.13
CA VAL A 177 -12.16 4.50 -3.37
C VAL A 177 -12.54 5.98 -3.17
N PRO A 178 -12.06 6.91 -4.00
CA PRO A 178 -12.45 8.31 -3.92
C PRO A 178 -13.96 8.48 -4.05
N ASP A 179 -14.52 9.53 -3.43
CA ASP A 179 -15.92 9.87 -3.65
C ASP A 179 -16.19 10.19 -5.13
N GLY A 180 -17.35 9.76 -5.62
CA GLY A 180 -17.70 9.81 -7.04
C GLY A 180 -17.10 8.69 -7.90
N HIS A 181 -16.23 7.83 -7.35
CA HIS A 181 -15.76 6.64 -8.08
C HIS A 181 -16.93 5.67 -8.32
N GLN A 182 -17.07 5.21 -9.56
CA GLN A 182 -18.13 4.26 -9.91
C GLN A 182 -17.82 2.88 -9.35
N VAL A 183 -18.72 2.37 -8.52
CA VAL A 183 -18.68 1.01 -7.97
C VAL A 183 -19.87 0.20 -8.48
N ASP A 184 -19.75 -1.13 -8.43
CA ASP A 184 -20.85 -2.02 -8.81
C ASP A 184 -22.01 -1.89 -7.81
N ALA A 185 -23.25 -2.04 -8.29
CA ALA A 185 -24.46 -1.80 -7.51
C ALA A 185 -24.67 -2.78 -6.34
N ASP A 186 -23.96 -3.92 -6.35
CA ASP A 186 -23.97 -4.96 -5.32
C ASP A 186 -22.92 -4.72 -4.21
N LEU A 187 -22.22 -3.57 -4.24
CA LEU A 187 -21.35 -3.13 -3.16
C LEU A 187 -22.10 -2.25 -2.15
N VAL A 188 -21.94 -2.56 -0.87
CA VAL A 188 -22.58 -1.87 0.25
C VAL A 188 -21.61 -0.84 0.83
N GLU A 189 -21.99 0.43 0.85
CA GLU A 189 -21.22 1.49 1.51
C GLU A 189 -21.25 1.29 3.04
N VAL A 190 -20.07 1.25 3.66
CA VAL A 190 -19.90 1.03 5.11
C VAL A 190 -19.09 2.13 5.79
N GLY A 191 -18.69 3.17 5.06
CA GLY A 191 -17.92 4.26 5.66
C GLY A 191 -17.62 5.39 4.70
N ARG A 192 -17.48 6.58 5.27
CA ARG A 192 -17.02 7.80 4.59
C ARG A 192 -15.81 8.34 5.33
N LEU A 193 -14.66 8.32 4.67
CA LEU A 193 -13.35 8.66 5.24
C LEU A 193 -12.88 9.98 4.64
N VAL A 194 -12.50 10.95 5.49
CA VAL A 194 -12.01 12.26 5.04
C VAL A 194 -10.56 12.43 5.44
N ARG A 195 -9.65 12.39 4.46
CA ARG A 195 -8.24 12.70 4.69
C ARG A 195 -8.00 14.17 4.43
N ARG A 196 -7.15 14.78 5.25
CA ARG A 196 -6.79 16.20 5.16
C ARG A 196 -5.30 16.35 4.93
N GLU A 197 -4.91 17.16 3.96
CA GLU A 197 -3.51 17.46 3.70
C GLU A 197 -2.88 18.27 4.83
N ALA A 198 -1.64 17.91 5.19
CA ALA A 198 -0.90 18.53 6.29
C ALA A 198 -0.48 19.98 5.95
N ASP A 199 -0.26 20.80 6.99
CA ASP A 199 0.12 22.22 6.84
C ASP A 199 1.48 22.42 6.17
N GLN A 200 2.37 21.44 6.34
CA GLN A 200 3.74 21.46 5.86
C GLN A 200 4.25 20.04 5.62
N PHE A 201 5.21 19.90 4.72
CA PHE A 201 5.85 18.64 4.39
C PHE A 201 7.35 18.83 4.12
N VAL A 202 8.10 17.73 4.20
CA VAL A 202 9.56 17.70 4.00
C VAL A 202 9.90 17.78 2.51
N VAL A 203 10.81 18.67 2.14
CA VAL A 203 11.30 18.82 0.75
C VAL A 203 12.78 18.51 0.60
N ALA A 204 13.53 18.54 1.68
CA ALA A 204 14.94 18.19 1.69
C ALA A 204 15.35 17.62 3.04
N TYR A 205 16.42 16.84 3.03
CA TYR A 205 17.08 16.41 4.23
C TYR A 205 18.59 16.30 3.99
N SER A 206 19.36 16.34 5.06
CA SER A 206 20.81 16.12 5.07
C SER A 206 21.18 15.17 6.18
N PHE A 207 22.17 14.32 5.94
CA PHE A 207 22.75 13.44 6.95
C PHE A 207 24.25 13.75 7.04
N ASP A 208 24.72 14.20 8.21
CA ASP A 208 26.14 14.43 8.43
C ASP A 208 26.80 13.14 8.95
N LEU A 209 27.64 12.53 8.12
CA LEU A 209 28.34 11.27 8.43
C LEU A 209 29.34 11.38 9.59
N ARG A 210 29.69 12.59 10.05
CA ARG A 210 30.63 12.81 11.16
C ARG A 210 29.92 12.86 12.49
N THR A 211 28.70 13.42 12.52
CA THR A 211 27.89 13.58 13.74
C THR A 211 26.75 12.56 13.81
N ASN A 212 26.47 11.86 12.71
CA ASN A 212 25.29 11.00 12.53
C ASN A 212 23.96 11.75 12.73
N GLU A 213 23.95 13.05 12.46
CA GLU A 213 22.76 13.88 12.61
C GLU A 213 21.97 13.94 11.30
N LEU A 214 20.67 13.65 11.40
CA LEU A 214 19.69 13.85 10.34
C LEU A 214 18.96 15.17 10.55
N ALA A 215 18.98 16.04 9.54
CA ALA A 215 18.22 17.29 9.54
C ALA A 215 17.25 17.33 8.35
N THR A 216 16.08 17.92 8.54
CA THR A 216 15.03 18.05 7.52
C THR A 216 14.64 19.50 7.29
N ALA A 217 14.30 19.84 6.06
CA ALA A 217 13.77 21.13 5.66
C ALA A 217 12.30 20.99 5.24
N HIS A 218 11.47 21.88 5.79
CA HIS A 218 10.03 21.88 5.58
C HIS A 218 9.59 23.08 4.76
N VAL A 219 8.54 22.91 3.96
CA VAL A 219 7.82 24.01 3.32
C VAL A 219 6.33 23.92 3.66
N ARG A 220 5.63 25.04 3.55
CA ARG A 220 4.17 25.05 3.63
C ARG A 220 3.58 24.26 2.49
N ASN A 221 2.55 23.47 2.78
CA ASN A 221 1.78 22.80 1.75
C ASN A 221 0.82 23.80 1.07
N PRO A 222 0.92 24.01 -0.26
CA PRO A 222 -0.04 24.84 -0.98
C PRO A 222 -1.50 24.37 -0.85
N ASN A 223 -1.70 23.07 -0.62
CA ASN A 223 -3.00 22.43 -0.43
C ASN A 223 -3.33 22.18 1.05
N ALA A 224 -2.65 22.86 2.00
CA ALA A 224 -2.89 22.69 3.43
C ALA A 224 -4.38 22.73 3.77
N GLY A 225 -4.87 21.73 4.50
CA GLY A 225 -6.26 21.64 4.89
C GLY A 225 -7.23 21.15 3.81
N ARG A 226 -6.78 20.92 2.56
CA ARG A 226 -7.60 20.33 1.50
C ARG A 226 -8.07 18.95 1.94
N GLU A 227 -9.37 18.73 1.79
CA GLU A 227 -10.02 17.47 2.13
C GLU A 227 -10.17 16.57 0.90
N HIS A 228 -9.88 15.30 1.10
CA HIS A 228 -10.04 14.22 0.13
C HIS A 228 -11.01 13.19 0.74
N VAL A 229 -12.16 13.02 0.09
CA VAL A 229 -13.23 12.13 0.57
C VAL A 229 -13.10 10.78 -0.11
N PHE A 230 -13.17 9.73 0.68
CA PHE A 230 -13.16 8.34 0.24
C PHE A 230 -14.38 7.62 0.80
N LYS A 231 -14.86 6.61 0.08
CA LYS A 231 -15.93 5.72 0.51
C LYS A 231 -15.41 4.31 0.66
N ALA A 232 -15.81 3.68 1.75
CA ALA A 232 -15.48 2.29 2.06
C ALA A 232 -16.68 1.40 1.71
N TYR A 233 -16.42 0.28 1.06
CA TYR A 233 -17.43 -0.66 0.59
C TYR A 233 -17.11 -2.10 0.98
N ARG A 234 -18.18 -2.89 1.12
CA ARG A 234 -18.15 -4.35 1.28
C ARG A 234 -18.92 -5.02 0.15
N ALA A 235 -18.56 -6.26 -0.16
CA ALA A 235 -19.40 -7.08 -1.02
C ALA A 235 -20.68 -7.47 -0.28
N GLU A 236 -21.77 -7.68 -1.01
CA GLU A 236 -23.00 -8.21 -0.42
C GLU A 236 -22.75 -9.50 0.39
N GLY A 237 -23.42 -9.59 1.54
CA GLY A 237 -23.27 -10.70 2.50
C GLY A 237 -22.00 -10.67 3.36
N ASP A 238 -21.13 -9.67 3.22
CA ASP A 238 -20.09 -9.39 4.22
C ASP A 238 -20.65 -8.61 5.42
N PRO A 239 -19.98 -8.68 6.61
CA PRO A 239 -20.33 -7.83 7.74
C PRO A 239 -20.29 -6.35 7.37
N THR A 240 -21.28 -5.60 7.85
CA THR A 240 -21.49 -4.18 7.53
C THR A 240 -21.04 -3.24 8.65
N ASP A 241 -20.15 -3.71 9.52
CA ASP A 241 -19.52 -2.90 10.55
C ASP A 241 -18.87 -1.65 9.94
N ALA A 242 -19.02 -0.52 10.64
CA ALA A 242 -18.62 0.76 10.12
C ALA A 242 -17.09 0.86 9.96
N VAL A 243 -16.66 1.49 8.86
CA VAL A 243 -15.26 1.84 8.62
C VAL A 243 -15.08 3.33 8.87
N THR A 244 -14.24 3.69 9.84
CA THR A 244 -13.98 5.06 10.25
C THR A 244 -12.49 5.37 10.17
N LEU A 245 -12.15 6.64 9.96
CA LEU A 245 -10.75 7.06 9.90
C LEU A 245 -10.23 7.28 11.33
N ARG A 246 -9.02 6.77 11.63
CA ARG A 246 -8.34 7.13 12.87
C ARG A 246 -7.85 8.58 12.81
N SER A 247 -7.78 9.22 13.97
CA SER A 247 -7.17 10.54 14.07
C SER A 247 -5.69 10.48 13.68
N LYS A 248 -5.15 11.59 13.16
CA LYS A 248 -3.72 11.70 12.83
C LYS A 248 -2.82 11.34 14.02
N ALA A 249 -3.22 11.75 15.24
CA ALA A 249 -2.48 11.45 16.46
C ALA A 249 -2.42 9.94 16.73
N GLN A 250 -3.56 9.23 16.60
CA GLN A 250 -3.59 7.78 16.77
C GLN A 250 -2.75 7.05 15.72
N VAL A 251 -2.78 7.51 14.47
CA VAL A 251 -1.95 6.92 13.40
C VAL A 251 -0.47 7.09 13.71
N LEU A 252 -0.03 8.30 14.05
CA LEU A 252 1.37 8.57 14.37
C LEU A 252 1.85 7.76 15.59
N LEU A 253 1.06 7.71 16.67
CA LEU A 253 1.40 6.88 17.84
C LEU A 253 1.58 5.40 17.49
N GLY A 254 0.75 4.86 16.60
CA GLY A 254 0.88 3.46 16.15
C GLY A 254 2.12 3.22 15.28
N LEU A 255 2.52 4.21 14.48
CA LEU A 255 3.74 4.17 13.67
C LEU A 255 4.99 4.25 14.55
N ASP A 256 5.04 5.21 15.48
CA ASP A 256 6.18 5.40 16.39
C ASP A 256 6.41 4.15 17.26
N ALA A 257 5.34 3.52 17.76
CA ALA A 257 5.44 2.26 18.52
C ALA A 257 5.98 1.10 17.67
N THR A 258 5.71 1.11 16.36
CA THR A 258 6.23 0.10 15.43
C THR A 258 7.70 0.34 15.12
N GLU A 259 8.15 1.60 15.01
CA GLU A 259 9.57 1.94 14.83
C GLU A 259 10.40 1.61 16.08
N ALA A 260 9.93 1.96 17.27
CA ALA A 260 10.63 1.65 18.52
C ALA A 260 10.87 0.14 18.72
N GLY A 261 9.90 -0.69 18.30
CA GLY A 261 10.05 -2.15 18.36
C GLY A 261 11.01 -2.74 17.31
N ARG A 262 11.48 -1.96 16.32
CA ARG A 262 12.50 -2.40 15.34
C ARG A 262 13.91 -2.15 15.83
N ASP A 263 14.12 -1.08 16.58
CA ASP A 263 15.45 -0.69 17.07
C ASP A 263 15.93 -1.58 18.22
N ASP A 264 15.04 -2.33 18.88
CA ASP A 264 15.37 -3.29 19.95
C ASP A 264 15.86 -4.66 19.43
N ASP A 265 15.81 -4.92 18.12
CA ASP A 265 16.19 -6.19 17.47
C ASP A 265 17.59 -6.19 16.80
N ASP A 266 18.33 -5.06 16.86
CA ASP A 266 19.72 -4.89 16.37
C ASP A 266 20.77 -4.84 17.51
#